data_AF-A0A3Q8V2B2-F1
#
_entry.id   AF-A0A3Q8V2B2-F1
#
_cell.length_a   1.000
_cell.length_b   1.000
_cell.length_c   1.000
_cell.angle_alpha   90.00
_cell.angle_beta   90.00
_cell.angle_gamma   90.00
#
_symmetry.space_group_name_H-M   'P 1'
#
loop_
_entity.id
_entity.type
_entity.pdbx_description
1 polymer ?
#
loop_
_entity_poly.entity_id
_entity_poly.type
_entity_poly.pdbx_seq_one_letter_code
_entity_poly.pdbx_strand_id
1 'polypeptide(L)'
;MRRHDEAPISKRTTDYAQKVLSPQHLLETPLPELLAELDVTLDQSSITDPRFTGAAFVAQDRLFLSMRPGQPDSERDAVARALLGRVIGVPLSPLPEPYRMSEV
;
A
#
# COMPACT_ATOMS: atom_id res chain seq x y z
N MET A 1 -15.46 30.02 -2.16
CA MET A 1 -14.19 29.53 -2.72
C MET A 1 -13.38 28.93 -1.58
N ARG A 2 -13.62 27.65 -1.24
CA ARG A 2 -12.90 26.95 -0.15
C ARG A 2 -11.68 26.29 -0.79
N ARG A 3 -10.49 26.70 -0.36
CA ARG A 3 -9.24 26.01 -0.71
C ARG A 3 -9.26 24.69 0.07
N HIS A 4 -9.15 23.57 -0.65
CA HIS A 4 -8.95 22.27 -0.03
C HIS A 4 -7.56 22.27 0.61
N ASP A 5 -7.54 22.02 1.91
CA ASP A 5 -6.35 21.70 2.71
C ASP A 5 -5.57 20.57 2.03
N GLU A 6 -4.38 20.90 1.53
CA GLU A 6 -3.38 19.92 1.12
C GLU A 6 -2.82 19.33 2.43
N ALA A 7 -3.16 18.08 2.72
CA ALA A 7 -2.63 17.37 3.88
C ALA A 7 -1.09 17.42 3.83
N PRO A 8 -0.40 17.75 4.94
CA PRO A 8 1.05 17.85 4.93
C PRO A 8 1.63 16.46 4.67
N ILE A 9 2.22 16.29 3.48
CA ILE A 9 3.01 15.10 3.12
C ILE A 9 4.14 15.04 4.15
N SER A 10 4.08 14.06 5.04
CA SER A 10 5.05 13.92 6.13
C SER A 10 6.47 13.78 5.55
N LYS A 11 7.47 14.32 6.24
CA LYS A 11 8.88 14.28 5.80
C LYS A 11 9.39 12.86 5.50
N ARG A 12 8.76 11.82 6.08
CA ARG A 12 9.10 10.42 5.79
C ARG A 12 8.45 9.84 4.55
N THR A 13 7.28 10.33 4.10
CA THR A 13 6.77 10.02 2.75
C THR A 13 7.78 10.41 1.67
N THR A 14 8.55 11.46 1.92
CA THR A 14 9.70 11.86 1.09
C THR A 14 10.91 10.92 1.25
N ASP A 15 11.19 10.40 2.45
CA ASP A 15 12.26 9.39 2.65
C ASP A 15 11.91 8.04 2.00
N TYR A 16 10.64 7.62 2.01
CA TYR A 16 10.15 6.45 1.26
C TYR A 16 10.30 6.65 -0.25
N ALA A 17 10.07 7.88 -0.73
CA ALA A 17 10.31 8.25 -2.13
C ALA A 17 11.82 8.32 -2.48
N GLN A 18 12.71 8.50 -1.50
CA GLN A 18 14.16 8.54 -1.71
C GLN A 18 14.82 7.15 -1.72
N LYS A 19 14.23 6.14 -1.07
CA LYS A 19 14.64 4.75 -1.28
C LYS A 19 13.96 4.27 -2.57
N VAL A 20 14.56 4.63 -3.72
CA VAL A 20 14.07 4.25 -5.05
C VAL A 20 14.05 2.72 -5.15
N LEU A 21 12.93 2.14 -4.74
CA LEU A 21 12.64 0.73 -4.94
C LEU A 21 12.39 0.53 -6.43
N SER A 22 13.18 -0.31 -7.07
CA SER A 22 12.89 -0.69 -8.44
C SER A 22 11.62 -1.55 -8.47
N PRO A 23 10.84 -1.54 -9.57
CA PRO A 23 9.75 -2.49 -9.76
C PRO A 23 10.17 -3.94 -9.55
N GLN A 24 11.42 -4.29 -9.91
CA GLN A 24 11.99 -5.63 -9.71
C GLN A 24 12.09 -5.99 -8.23
N HIS A 25 12.67 -5.11 -7.40
CA HIS A 25 12.77 -5.36 -5.96
C HIS A 25 11.39 -5.49 -5.31
N LEU A 26 10.44 -4.65 -5.74
CA LEU A 26 9.05 -4.71 -5.28
C LEU A 26 8.34 -6.01 -5.67
N LEU A 27 8.79 -6.74 -6.69
CA LEU A 27 8.16 -7.98 -7.17
C LEU A 27 8.89 -9.24 -6.72
N GLU A 28 10.21 -9.19 -6.60
CA GLU A 28 11.06 -10.35 -6.32
C GLU A 28 11.35 -10.54 -4.84
N THR A 29 11.40 -9.45 -4.05
CA THR A 29 11.66 -9.55 -2.61
C THR A 29 10.50 -10.25 -1.91
N PRO A 30 10.75 -11.27 -1.06
CA PRO A 30 9.71 -11.89 -0.24
C PRO A 30 8.93 -10.83 0.56
N LEU A 31 7.59 -10.92 0.55
CA LEU A 31 6.76 -9.87 1.17
C LEU A 31 7.12 -9.57 2.63
N PRO A 32 7.40 -10.55 3.52
CA PRO A 32 7.80 -10.25 4.89
C PRO A 32 9.07 -9.40 5.00
N GLU A 33 10.05 -9.65 4.12
CA GLU A 33 11.30 -8.89 4.06
C GLU A 33 11.05 -7.47 3.57
N LEU A 34 10.22 -7.33 2.54
CA LEU A 34 9.83 -6.03 1.99
C LEU A 34 9.09 -5.16 3.01
N LEU A 35 8.16 -5.74 3.77
CA LEU A 35 7.43 -5.04 4.83
C LEU A 35 8.36 -4.57 5.95
N ALA A 36 9.30 -5.42 6.36
CA ALA A 36 10.30 -5.07 7.37
C ALA A 36 11.25 -3.96 6.87
N GLU A 37 11.70 -4.04 5.62
CA GLU A 37 12.57 -3.05 4.98
C GLU A 37 11.93 -1.66 4.94
N LEU A 38 10.61 -1.61 4.77
CA LEU A 38 9.83 -0.37 4.63
C LEU A 38 9.18 0.10 5.95
N ASP A 39 9.43 -0.55 7.09
CA ASP A 39 8.72 -0.30 8.36
C ASP A 39 7.18 -0.27 8.18
N VAL A 40 6.67 -1.20 7.36
CA VAL A 40 5.23 -1.32 7.03
C VAL A 40 4.57 -2.35 7.94
N THR A 41 3.47 -1.94 8.56
CA THR A 41 2.61 -2.87 9.31
C THR A 41 1.49 -3.38 8.41
N LEU A 42 1.31 -4.70 8.37
CA LEU A 42 0.18 -5.34 7.70
C LEU A 42 -0.80 -5.86 8.74
N ASP A 43 -2.05 -5.39 8.71
CA ASP A 43 -3.12 -5.81 9.59
C ASP A 43 -4.37 -6.31 8.84
N GLN A 44 -5.31 -6.86 9.61
CA GLN A 44 -6.62 -7.25 9.11
C GLN A 44 -7.62 -6.12 9.34
N SER A 45 -8.31 -5.74 8.27
CA SER A 45 -9.38 -4.77 8.28
C SER A 45 -10.67 -5.36 8.85
N SER A 46 -11.43 -4.52 9.55
CA SER A 46 -12.81 -4.82 9.96
C SER A 46 -13.86 -4.42 8.93
N ILE A 47 -13.46 -3.84 7.79
CA ILE A 47 -14.37 -3.40 6.73
C ILE A 47 -15.06 -4.61 6.09
N THR A 48 -16.39 -4.60 6.10
CA THR A 48 -17.23 -5.71 5.60
C THR A 48 -17.76 -5.52 4.18
N ASP A 49 -17.42 -4.41 3.50
CA ASP A 49 -17.83 -4.22 2.10
C ASP A 49 -17.18 -5.31 1.23
N PRO A 50 -17.95 -6.14 0.50
CA PRO A 50 -17.40 -7.22 -0.32
C PRO A 50 -16.47 -6.74 -1.44
N ARG A 51 -16.51 -5.45 -1.78
CA ARG A 51 -15.61 -4.82 -2.77
C ARG A 51 -14.33 -4.30 -2.14
N PHE A 52 -14.22 -4.25 -0.82
CA PHE A 52 -12.99 -3.86 -0.14
C PHE A 52 -11.97 -4.98 -0.24
N THR A 53 -10.80 -4.69 -0.81
CA THR A 53 -9.69 -5.65 -0.93
C THR A 53 -8.54 -5.30 0.01
N GLY A 54 -8.29 -4.01 0.18
CA GLY A 54 -7.29 -3.48 1.11
C GLY A 54 -7.17 -1.97 0.99
N ALA A 55 -6.49 -1.37 1.96
CA ALA A 55 -6.16 0.04 2.00
C ALA A 55 -4.71 0.22 2.43
N ALA A 56 -4.11 1.33 1.99
CA ALA A 56 -2.84 1.80 2.48
C ALA A 56 -3.01 3.22 3.03
N PHE A 57 -2.46 3.48 4.21
CA PHE A 57 -2.55 4.80 4.83
C PHE A 57 -1.32 5.05 5.71
N VAL A 58 -1.01 6.32 5.92
CA VAL A 58 0.08 6.74 6.82
C VAL A 58 -0.51 7.23 8.13
N ALA A 59 -0.04 6.68 9.24
CA ALA A 59 -0.40 7.15 10.59
C ALA A 59 0.87 7.24 11.44
N GLN A 60 1.02 8.34 12.20
CA GLN A 60 2.21 8.55 13.05
C GLN A 60 3.54 8.29 12.32
N ASP A 61 3.66 8.76 11.07
CA ASP A 61 4.84 8.59 10.21
C ASP A 61 5.21 7.13 9.88
N ARG A 62 4.24 6.21 9.94
CA ARG A 62 4.37 4.80 9.54
C ARG A 62 3.32 4.44 8.49
N LEU A 63 3.73 3.60 7.54
CA LEU A 63 2.84 3.07 6.51
C LEU A 63 2.13 1.81 7.03
N PHE A 64 0.81 1.81 6.92
CA PHE A 64 -0.05 0.69 7.26
C PHE A 64 -0.70 0.15 6.00
N LEU A 65 -0.73 -1.17 5.89
CA LEU A 65 -1.59 -1.90 4.97
C LEU A 65 -2.67 -2.61 5.78
N SER A 66 -3.92 -2.40 5.40
CA SER A 66 -5.06 -3.06 6.05
C SER A 66 -5.86 -3.83 5.02
N MET A 67 -6.03 -5.13 5.21
CA MET A 67 -6.56 -6.03 4.19
C MET A 67 -7.72 -6.87 4.71
N ARG A 68 -8.65 -7.27 3.83
CA ARG A 68 -9.83 -8.05 4.27
C ARG A 68 -9.39 -9.40 4.86
N PRO A 69 -10.09 -9.93 5.88
CA PRO A 69 -9.76 -11.23 6.45
C PRO A 69 -10.07 -12.37 5.47
N GLY A 70 -9.34 -13.49 5.61
CA GLY A 70 -9.62 -14.71 4.85
C GLY A 70 -9.15 -14.71 3.38
N GLN A 71 -8.38 -13.71 2.94
CA GLN A 71 -7.75 -13.74 1.62
C GLN A 71 -6.74 -14.90 1.50
N PRO A 72 -6.72 -15.60 0.36
CA PRO A 72 -5.62 -16.49 0.01
C PRO A 72 -4.29 -15.75 0.06
N ASP A 73 -3.22 -16.43 0.48
CA ASP A 73 -1.89 -15.82 0.62
C ASP A 73 -1.40 -15.15 -0.68
N SER A 74 -1.69 -15.75 -1.83
CA SER A 74 -1.34 -15.19 -3.14
C SER A 74 -2.10 -13.90 -3.48
N GLU A 75 -3.38 -13.82 -3.10
CA GLU A 75 -4.17 -12.60 -3.25
C GLU A 75 -3.65 -11.51 -2.30
N ARG A 76 -3.34 -11.89 -1.06
CA ARG A 76 -2.79 -10.97 -0.06
C ARG A 76 -1.47 -10.37 -0.52
N ASP A 77 -0.60 -11.19 -1.09
CA ASP A 77 0.68 -10.76 -1.62
C ASP A 77 0.53 -9.78 -2.80
N ALA A 78 -0.29 -10.14 -3.79
CA ALA A 78 -0.52 -9.30 -4.97
C ALA A 78 -1.10 -7.92 -4.59
N VAL A 79 -2.08 -7.88 -3.69
CA VAL A 79 -2.71 -6.64 -3.26
C VAL A 79 -1.77 -5.79 -2.42
N ALA A 80 -0.98 -6.40 -1.52
CA ALA A 80 0.02 -5.68 -0.72
C ALA A 80 1.06 -5.00 -1.63
N ARG A 81 1.62 -5.70 -2.62
CA ARG A 81 2.59 -5.13 -3.57
C ARG A 81 1.99 -4.01 -4.39
N ALA A 82 0.75 -4.17 -4.85
CA ALA A 82 0.08 -3.14 -5.63
C ALA A 82 -0.19 -1.87 -4.80
N LEU A 83 -0.61 -2.02 -3.54
CA LEU A 83 -0.78 -0.91 -2.59
C LEU A 83 0.56 -0.22 -2.29
N LEU A 84 1.61 -0.99 -2.02
CA LEU A 84 2.96 -0.47 -1.80
C LEU A 84 3.45 0.32 -3.01
N GLY A 85 3.37 -0.25 -4.21
CA GLY A 85 3.78 0.41 -5.45
C GLY A 85 3.10 1.77 -5.65
N ARG A 86 1.79 1.85 -5.37
CA ARG A 86 1.06 3.12 -5.44
C ARG A 86 1.56 4.14 -4.41
N VAL A 87 1.74 3.74 -3.15
CA VAL A 87 2.12 4.67 -2.07
C VAL A 87 3.55 5.18 -2.23
N ILE A 88 4.47 4.32 -2.65
CA ILE A 88 5.90 4.68 -2.80
C ILE A 88 6.24 5.23 -4.19
N GLY A 89 5.25 5.35 -5.09
CA GLY A 89 5.44 5.91 -6.43
C GLY A 89 6.16 4.99 -7.42
N VAL A 90 6.14 3.67 -7.19
CA VAL A 90 6.71 2.68 -8.11
C VAL A 90 5.65 2.27 -9.14
N PRO A 91 5.88 2.52 -10.44
CA PRO A 91 4.90 2.20 -11.48
C PRO A 91 4.81 0.68 -11.63
N LEU A 92 3.75 0.09 -11.09
CA LEU A 92 3.35 -1.29 -11.34
C LEU A 92 2.21 -1.33 -12.36
N SER A 93 2.13 -2.44 -13.10
CA SER A 93 0.93 -2.75 -13.88
C SER A 93 -0.31 -2.73 -12.97
N PRO A 94 -1.45 -2.22 -13.46
CA PRO A 94 -2.68 -2.21 -12.67
C PRO A 94 -3.07 -3.63 -12.28
N LEU A 95 -3.76 -3.76 -11.14
CA LEU A 95 -4.35 -5.03 -10.75
C LEU A 95 -5.33 -5.52 -11.84
N PRO A 96 -5.41 -6.83 -12.10
CA PRO A 96 -6.42 -7.37 -13.02
C PRO A 96 -7.83 -7.10 -12.47
N GLU A 97 -8.82 -6.97 -13.34
CA GLU A 97 -10.23 -6.93 -12.92
C GLU A 97 -10.58 -8.20 -12.10
N PRO A 98 -11.45 -8.11 -11.08
CA PRO A 98 -12.26 -6.95 -10.67
C PRO A 98 -11.56 -6.03 -9.65
N TYR A 99 -10.28 -6.21 -9.37
CA TYR A 99 -9.60 -5.50 -8.31
C TYR A 99 -9.32 -4.05 -8.72
N ARG A 100 -9.92 -3.10 -7.99
CA ARG A 100 -9.67 -1.66 -8.18
C ARG A 100 -9.24 -1.02 -6.88
N MET A 101 -8.28 -0.11 -6.99
CA MET A 101 -7.92 0.79 -5.90
C MET A 101 -8.83 2.01 -5.93
N SER A 102 -9.27 2.48 -4.76
CA SER A 102 -10.03 3.72 -4.60
C SER A 102 -9.23 4.70 -3.75
N GLU A 103 -9.30 5.98 -4.10
CA GLU A 103 -8.77 7.07 -3.28
C GLU A 103 -9.86 7.54 -2.31
N VAL A 104 -9.49 7.85 -1.08
CA VAL A 104 -10.33 8.50 -0.06
C VAL A 104 -9.88 9.93 0.15
#